data_AF-A0A0A6RKL8-F1
#
_entry.id   AF-A0A0A6RKL8-F1
#
_cell.length_a   1.000
_cell.length_b   1.000
_cell.length_c   1.000
_cell.angle_alpha   90.00
_cell.angle_beta   90.00
_cell.angle_gamma   90.00
#
_symmetry.space_group_name_H-M   'P 1'
#
loop_
_entity.id
_entity.type
_entity.pdbx_description
1 polymer ?
#
loop_
_entity_poly.entity_id
_entity_poly.type
_entity_poly.pdbx_seq_one_letter_code
_entity_poly.pdbx_strand_id
1 'polypeptide(L)'
;MTERKAVDYGQVELIPGIIGDGYVLDDDTAVMSERGTADLLGMAHSSLQSMAVTGVPKSLKPFIDKDLSMAVTLVKVAAKSSPYKDRRIVVYDSNFIDAILRAYVMAVGHNALQKNQMHIGRRCVLLFSSLAKTALDAAIKQACGLSPNIQQTAQKNYIDAVKLIKEFGFTCTAGDDIAIKKDITQFLN
;
A
#
# COMPACT_ATOMS: atom_id res chain seq x y z
N MET A 1 -6.04 25.80 -14.71
CA MET A 1 -6.35 24.36 -14.63
C MET A 1 -7.76 24.20 -14.11
N THR A 2 -8.55 23.34 -14.75
CA THR A 2 -9.85 22.89 -14.26
C THR A 2 -9.67 22.10 -12.96
N GLU A 3 -10.62 22.23 -12.02
CA GLU A 3 -10.62 21.44 -10.77
C GLU A 3 -10.79 19.95 -11.11
N ARG A 4 -9.81 19.10 -10.74
CA ARG A 4 -9.88 17.64 -10.92
C ARG A 4 -11.02 17.03 -10.12
N LYS A 5 -11.69 16.05 -10.71
CA LYS A 5 -12.87 15.41 -10.12
C LYS A 5 -12.69 13.90 -10.05
N ALA A 6 -13.02 13.31 -8.90
CA ALA A 6 -13.14 11.87 -8.79
C ALA A 6 -14.51 11.45 -9.37
N VAL A 7 -14.49 10.82 -10.55
CA VAL A 7 -15.69 10.50 -11.34
C VAL A 7 -16.19 9.08 -11.09
N ASP A 8 -15.27 8.16 -10.78
CA ASP A 8 -15.58 6.79 -10.37
C ASP A 8 -15.14 6.53 -8.93
N TYR A 9 -15.79 5.56 -8.29
CA TYR A 9 -15.53 5.16 -6.92
C TYR A 9 -15.70 3.65 -6.75
N GLY A 10 -14.79 3.05 -5.98
CA GLY A 10 -14.89 1.66 -5.55
C GLY A 10 -14.11 1.41 -4.26
N GLN A 11 -14.49 0.36 -3.55
CA GLN A 11 -13.70 -0.12 -2.42
C GLN A 11 -12.54 -0.98 -2.92
N VAL A 12 -11.35 -0.72 -2.38
CA VAL A 12 -10.12 -1.41 -2.73
C VAL A 12 -9.65 -2.19 -1.51
N GLU A 13 -9.54 -3.50 -1.66
CA GLU A 13 -9.04 -4.40 -0.62
C GLU A 13 -7.89 -5.24 -1.18
N LEU A 14 -6.66 -4.73 -1.05
CA LEU A 14 -5.43 -5.43 -1.50
C LEU A 14 -4.85 -6.35 -0.42
N ILE A 15 -5.17 -6.06 0.84
CA ILE A 15 -4.83 -6.85 2.01
C ILE A 15 -6.15 -7.22 2.69
N PRO A 16 -6.41 -8.50 3.02
CA PRO A 16 -7.64 -8.91 3.69
C PRO A 16 -7.93 -8.07 4.95
N GLY A 17 -9.15 -7.55 5.05
CA GLY A 17 -9.60 -6.72 6.16
C GLY A 17 -9.14 -5.26 6.11
N ILE A 18 -8.38 -4.85 5.10
CA ILE A 18 -7.92 -3.47 4.89
C ILE A 18 -8.62 -2.90 3.66
N ILE A 19 -9.66 -2.12 3.92
CA ILE A 19 -10.50 -1.53 2.88
C ILE A 19 -10.17 -0.03 2.77
N GLY A 20 -9.78 0.39 1.58
CA GLY A 20 -9.57 1.79 1.24
C GLY A 20 -10.54 2.29 0.17
N ASP A 21 -10.91 3.56 0.24
CA ASP A 21 -11.68 4.20 -0.82
C ASP A 21 -10.77 4.51 -2.03
N GLY A 22 -11.05 3.88 -3.17
CA GLY A 22 -10.40 4.11 -4.45
C GLY A 22 -11.26 4.94 -5.39
N TYR A 23 -10.61 5.74 -6.23
CA TYR A 23 -11.27 6.61 -7.20
C TYR A 23 -10.51 6.60 -8.52
N VAL A 24 -11.22 6.87 -9.61
CA VAL A 24 -10.63 7.28 -10.90
C VAL A 24 -11.01 8.73 -11.14
N LEU A 25 -10.02 9.55 -11.47
CA LEU A 25 -10.20 10.97 -11.77
C LEU A 25 -10.67 11.18 -13.22
N ASP A 26 -11.12 12.39 -13.52
CA ASP A 26 -11.56 12.81 -14.86
C ASP A 26 -10.44 12.79 -15.92
N ASP A 27 -9.18 12.67 -15.51
CA ASP A 27 -8.01 12.46 -16.36
C ASP A 27 -7.50 11.01 -16.37
N ASP A 28 -8.34 10.05 -15.95
CA ASP A 28 -8.05 8.60 -15.85
C ASP A 28 -6.99 8.23 -14.78
N THR A 29 -6.58 9.19 -13.94
CA THR A 29 -5.66 8.91 -12.84
C THR A 29 -6.34 8.04 -11.78
N ALA A 30 -5.78 6.86 -11.52
CA ALA A 30 -6.19 5.99 -10.41
C ALA A 30 -5.60 6.50 -9.08
N VAL A 31 -6.46 6.73 -8.09
CA VAL A 31 -6.06 7.28 -6.79
C VAL A 31 -6.72 6.54 -5.64
N MET A 32 -6.12 6.63 -4.46
CA MET A 32 -6.67 6.16 -3.19
C MET A 32 -6.81 7.30 -2.20
N SER A 33 -7.84 7.25 -1.35
CA SER A 33 -8.00 8.20 -0.24
C SER A 33 -6.80 8.17 0.71
N GLU A 34 -6.49 9.31 1.33
CA GLU A 34 -5.40 9.43 2.31
C GLU A 34 -5.46 8.36 3.42
N ARG A 35 -6.65 8.11 3.97
CA ARG A 35 -6.83 7.08 5.00
C ARG A 35 -6.57 5.68 4.46
N GLY A 36 -7.14 5.36 3.29
CA GLY A 36 -6.89 4.07 2.63
C GLY A 36 -5.41 3.83 2.34
N THR A 37 -4.69 4.86 1.90
CA THR A 37 -3.23 4.79 1.68
C THR A 37 -2.46 4.55 2.97
N ALA A 38 -2.78 5.26 4.06
CA ALA A 38 -2.13 5.05 5.36
C ALA A 38 -2.37 3.62 5.89
N ASP A 39 -3.61 3.14 5.80
CA ASP A 39 -4.01 1.79 6.24
C ASP A 39 -3.35 0.71 5.38
N LEU A 40 -3.24 0.91 4.06
CA LEU A 40 -2.53 0.02 3.14
C LEU A 40 -1.03 -0.09 3.49
N LEU A 41 -0.39 1.04 3.75
CA LEU A 41 1.03 1.09 4.13
C LEU A 41 1.27 0.56 5.56
N GLY A 42 0.25 0.55 6.41
CA GLY A 42 0.38 0.16 7.82
C GLY A 42 1.06 1.21 8.68
N MET A 43 0.81 2.49 8.37
CA MET A 43 1.25 3.61 9.17
C MET A 43 0.05 4.36 9.75
N ALA A 44 0.26 5.12 10.82
CA ALA A 44 -0.77 6.00 11.34
C ALA A 44 -1.15 7.06 10.28
N HIS A 45 -2.44 7.36 10.16
CA HIS A 45 -2.96 8.39 9.25
C HIS A 45 -2.27 9.75 9.48
N SER A 46 -2.06 10.14 10.73
CA SER A 46 -1.32 11.36 11.10
C SER A 46 0.14 11.36 10.64
N SER A 47 0.77 10.20 10.52
CA SER A 47 2.14 10.09 9.99
C SER A 47 2.17 10.42 8.50
N LEU A 48 1.21 9.92 7.71
CA LEU A 48 1.11 10.24 6.29
C LEU A 48 0.82 11.73 6.08
N GLN A 49 -0.11 12.30 6.87
CA GLN A 49 -0.39 13.74 6.85
C GLN A 49 0.84 14.59 7.16
N SER A 50 1.64 14.16 8.14
CA SER A 50 2.86 14.87 8.52
C SER A 50 3.88 14.89 7.38
N MET A 51 3.96 13.84 6.55
CA MET A 51 4.88 13.79 5.43
C MET A 51 4.60 14.85 4.37
N ALA A 52 3.36 15.33 4.22
CA ALA A 52 3.04 16.45 3.33
C ALA A 52 3.69 17.77 3.79
N VAL A 53 3.93 17.91 5.10
CA VAL A 53 4.51 19.13 5.70
C VAL A 53 6.01 18.99 5.91
N THR A 54 6.46 17.85 6.45
CA THR A 54 7.85 17.63 6.85
C THR A 54 8.70 16.98 5.76
N GLY A 55 8.06 16.53 4.69
CA GLY A 55 8.66 15.65 3.69
C GLY A 55 8.81 14.21 4.19
N VAL A 56 9.41 13.39 3.33
CA VAL A 56 9.67 11.97 3.57
C VAL A 56 10.69 11.79 4.71
N PRO A 57 10.51 10.78 5.59
CA PRO A 57 11.53 10.38 6.56
C PRO A 57 12.94 10.25 5.97
N LYS A 58 13.95 10.71 6.73
CA LYS A 58 15.37 10.67 6.32
C LYS A 58 15.86 9.27 5.92
N SER A 59 15.32 8.23 6.56
CA SER A 59 15.63 6.82 6.27
C SER A 59 15.17 6.36 4.88
N LEU A 60 14.15 7.02 4.31
CA LEU A 60 13.60 6.68 2.99
C LEU A 60 14.12 7.59 1.89
N LYS A 61 14.62 8.79 2.24
CA LYS A 61 15.09 9.80 1.29
C LYS A 61 16.08 9.27 0.24
N PRO A 62 17.02 8.35 0.54
CA PRO A 62 17.91 7.77 -0.47
C PRO A 62 17.21 6.90 -1.52
N PHE A 63 15.98 6.45 -1.25
CA PHE A 63 15.24 5.47 -2.04
C PHE A 63 14.00 6.05 -2.72
N ILE A 64 13.89 7.39 -2.74
CA ILE A 64 12.80 8.11 -3.38
C ILE A 64 13.35 8.97 -4.51
N ASP A 65 12.61 9.01 -5.61
CA ASP A 65 12.90 9.91 -6.71
C ASP A 65 12.84 11.38 -6.26
N LYS A 66 13.79 12.19 -6.71
CA LYS A 66 13.85 13.62 -6.42
C LYS A 66 12.61 14.36 -6.93
N ASP A 67 11.97 13.81 -7.96
CA ASP A 67 10.77 14.38 -8.56
C ASP A 67 9.46 13.95 -7.86
N LEU A 68 9.53 13.10 -6.83
CA LEU A 68 8.35 12.74 -6.04
C LEU A 68 7.83 13.95 -5.28
N SER A 69 6.65 14.42 -5.66
CA SER A 69 5.95 15.47 -4.93
C SER A 69 5.26 14.91 -3.70
N MET A 70 5.49 15.57 -2.55
CA MET A 70 4.75 15.32 -1.30
C MET A 70 3.52 16.22 -1.17
N ALA A 71 3.21 17.04 -2.18
CA ALA A 71 2.07 17.93 -2.14
C ALA A 71 0.77 17.12 -2.18
N VAL A 72 -0.14 17.41 -1.25
CA VAL A 72 -1.45 16.79 -1.22
C VAL A 72 -2.28 17.22 -2.42
N THR A 73 -2.95 16.26 -3.05
CA THR A 73 -3.93 16.53 -4.10
C THR A 73 -5.33 16.50 -3.49
N LEU A 74 -6.02 17.64 -3.51
CA LEU A 74 -7.44 17.71 -3.18
C LEU A 74 -8.29 17.60 -4.44
N VAL A 75 -9.24 16.67 -4.43
CA VAL A 75 -10.19 16.46 -5.54
C VAL A 75 -11.62 16.56 -5.04
N LYS A 76 -12.52 17.11 -5.88
CA LYS A 76 -13.95 17.08 -5.60
C LYS A 76 -14.52 15.73 -6.02
N VAL A 77 -15.25 15.07 -5.14
CA VAL A 77 -15.91 13.79 -5.45
C VAL A 77 -17.19 14.04 -6.24
N ALA A 78 -17.19 13.64 -7.51
CA ALA A 78 -18.37 13.67 -8.39
C ALA A 78 -19.07 12.31 -8.48
N ALA A 79 -18.36 11.22 -8.15
CA ALA A 79 -18.87 9.85 -8.16
C ALA A 79 -20.13 9.70 -7.31
N LYS A 80 -21.26 9.36 -7.95
CA LYS A 80 -22.57 9.24 -7.29
C LYS A 80 -22.64 8.09 -6.27
N SER A 81 -21.84 7.04 -6.49
CA SER A 81 -21.75 5.86 -5.63
C SER A 81 -20.93 6.08 -4.37
N SER A 82 -20.17 7.18 -4.28
CA SER A 82 -19.31 7.46 -3.13
C SER A 82 -20.10 8.03 -1.95
N PRO A 83 -19.84 7.57 -0.71
CA PRO A 83 -20.40 8.19 0.49
C PRO A 83 -19.88 9.62 0.73
N TYR A 84 -18.82 10.03 0.02
CA TYR A 84 -18.20 11.36 0.12
C TYR A 84 -18.57 12.28 -1.04
N LYS A 85 -19.62 11.96 -1.81
CA LYS A 85 -20.11 12.79 -2.92
C LYS A 85 -20.19 14.27 -2.53
N ASP A 86 -19.76 15.14 -3.45
CA ASP A 86 -19.72 16.59 -3.33
C ASP A 86 -18.71 17.15 -2.30
N ARG A 87 -18.00 16.28 -1.56
CA ARG A 87 -16.90 16.68 -0.67
C ARG A 87 -15.58 16.79 -1.42
N ARG A 88 -14.63 17.51 -0.83
CA ARG A 88 -13.22 17.47 -1.22
C ARG A 88 -12.48 16.47 -0.33
N ILE A 89 -11.68 15.61 -0.95
CA ILE A 89 -10.88 14.60 -0.26
C ILE A 89 -9.42 14.72 -0.70
N VAL A 90 -8.50 14.38 0.21
CA VAL A 90 -7.08 14.20 -0.12
C VAL A 90 -6.90 12.79 -0.69
N VAL A 91 -6.23 12.73 -1.84
CA VAL A 91 -5.96 11.48 -2.56
C VAL A 91 -4.49 11.37 -2.94
N TYR A 92 -4.02 10.14 -3.05
CA TYR A 92 -2.69 9.79 -3.54
C TYR A 92 -2.83 8.89 -4.76
N ASP A 93 -2.15 9.25 -5.85
CA ASP A 93 -2.15 8.45 -7.06
C ASP A 93 -1.32 7.16 -6.92
N SER A 94 -1.52 6.24 -7.87
CA SER A 94 -0.80 4.97 -7.89
C SER A 94 0.71 5.12 -7.97
N ASN A 95 1.23 6.16 -8.63
CA ASN A 95 2.67 6.43 -8.74
C ASN A 95 3.27 6.82 -7.39
N PHE A 96 2.58 7.68 -6.64
CA PHE A 96 2.97 8.05 -5.28
C PHE A 96 2.96 6.83 -4.37
N ILE A 97 1.89 6.03 -4.41
CA ILE A 97 1.76 4.84 -3.57
C ILE A 97 2.89 3.84 -3.89
N ASP A 98 3.18 3.58 -5.17
CA ASP A 98 4.29 2.71 -5.60
C ASP A 98 5.64 3.26 -5.14
N ALA A 99 5.89 4.57 -5.29
CA ALA A 99 7.14 5.21 -4.87
C ALA A 99 7.38 5.04 -3.36
N ILE A 100 6.36 5.27 -2.53
CA ILE A 100 6.47 5.08 -1.08
C ILE A 100 6.66 3.60 -0.73
N LEU A 101 5.91 2.69 -1.35
CA LEU A 101 6.06 1.25 -1.14
C LEU A 101 7.50 0.80 -1.46
N ARG A 102 8.01 1.16 -2.63
CA ARG A 102 9.38 0.82 -3.05
C ARG A 102 10.43 1.41 -2.12
N ALA A 103 10.25 2.66 -1.69
CA ALA A 103 11.19 3.27 -0.76
C ALA A 103 11.30 2.48 0.56
N TYR A 104 10.17 2.05 1.12
CA TYR A 104 10.16 1.19 2.31
C TYR A 104 10.78 -0.19 2.04
N VAL A 105 10.50 -0.82 0.89
CA VAL A 105 11.10 -2.10 0.49
C VAL A 105 12.62 -1.99 0.41
N MET A 106 13.13 -0.98 -0.29
CA MET A 106 14.57 -0.73 -0.41
C MET A 106 15.19 -0.42 0.96
N ALA A 107 14.55 0.42 1.77
CA ALA A 107 15.04 0.74 3.10
C ALA A 107 15.12 -0.49 4.03
N VAL A 108 14.23 -1.48 3.88
CA VAL A 108 14.37 -2.78 4.58
C VAL A 108 15.62 -3.51 4.11
N GLY A 109 15.81 -3.68 2.80
CA GLY A 109 16.97 -4.37 2.23
C GLY A 109 18.32 -3.75 2.63
N HIS A 110 18.32 -2.44 2.87
CA HIS A 110 19.50 -1.70 3.32
C HIS A 110 19.62 -1.55 4.84
N ASN A 111 18.74 -2.16 5.64
CA ASN A 111 18.68 -1.97 7.10
C ASN A 111 18.64 -0.48 7.53
N ALA A 112 18.03 0.37 6.71
CA ALA A 112 18.00 1.81 6.90
C ALA A 112 16.82 2.28 7.77
N LEU A 113 15.82 1.42 8.00
CA LEU A 113 14.64 1.73 8.80
C LEU A 113 14.94 1.69 10.29
N GLN A 114 14.36 2.65 11.03
CA GLN A 114 14.34 2.59 12.50
C GLN A 114 13.49 1.42 12.99
N LYS A 115 13.75 0.95 14.23
CA LYS A 115 13.02 -0.18 14.82
C LYS A 115 11.50 0.01 14.81
N ASN A 116 11.03 1.22 15.07
CA ASN A 116 9.61 1.60 15.04
C ASN A 116 9.06 1.76 13.62
N GLN A 117 9.87 1.74 12.55
CA GLN A 117 9.43 1.78 11.15
C GLN A 117 9.52 0.41 10.47
N MET A 118 10.23 -0.55 11.09
CA MET A 118 10.49 -1.87 10.52
C MET A 118 9.19 -2.64 10.20
N HIS A 119 8.12 -2.45 10.99
CA HIS A 119 6.84 -3.08 10.72
C HIS A 119 6.20 -2.59 9.41
N ILE A 120 6.30 -1.28 9.12
CA ILE A 120 5.86 -0.68 7.85
C ILE A 120 6.65 -1.28 6.69
N GLY A 121 7.97 -1.32 6.83
CA GLY A 121 8.87 -1.90 5.84
C GLY A 121 8.52 -3.35 5.48
N ARG A 122 8.39 -4.22 6.50
CA ARG A 122 8.02 -5.63 6.30
C ARG A 122 6.67 -5.78 5.63
N ARG A 123 5.69 -4.96 6.00
CA ARG A 123 4.38 -4.94 5.35
C ARG A 123 4.49 -4.56 3.88
N CYS A 124 5.27 -3.53 3.57
CA CYS A 124 5.50 -3.09 2.18
C CYS A 124 6.15 -4.20 1.34
N VAL A 125 7.10 -4.97 1.90
CA VAL A 125 7.71 -6.13 1.20
C VAL A 125 6.68 -7.20 0.86
N LEU A 126 5.80 -7.54 1.79
CA LEU A 126 4.74 -8.52 1.58
C LEU A 126 3.73 -8.04 0.53
N LEU A 127 3.29 -6.79 0.66
CA LEU A 127 2.36 -6.18 -0.28
C LEU A 127 2.96 -6.08 -1.68
N PHE A 128 4.20 -5.61 -1.81
CA PHE A 128 4.89 -5.48 -3.10
C PHE A 128 5.05 -6.85 -3.78
N SER A 129 5.47 -7.87 -3.03
CA SER A 129 5.57 -9.25 -3.54
C SER A 129 4.22 -9.78 -4.03
N SER A 130 3.15 -9.54 -3.27
CA SER A 130 1.79 -9.93 -3.65
C SER A 130 1.31 -9.23 -4.92
N LEU A 131 1.52 -7.92 -5.02
CA LEU A 131 1.11 -7.13 -6.18
C LEU A 131 1.90 -7.54 -7.43
N ALA A 132 3.20 -7.75 -7.32
CA ALA A 132 4.04 -8.22 -8.43
C ALA A 132 3.57 -9.58 -8.95
N LYS A 133 3.32 -10.54 -8.05
CA LYS A 133 2.79 -11.86 -8.41
C LYS A 133 1.39 -11.76 -9.04
N THR A 134 0.55 -10.87 -8.53
CA THR A 134 -0.80 -10.65 -9.06
C THR A 134 -0.78 -10.05 -10.45
N ALA A 135 0.06 -9.04 -10.70
CA ALA A 135 0.21 -8.45 -12.02
C ALA A 135 0.73 -9.48 -13.04
N LEU A 136 1.71 -10.31 -12.65
CA LEU A 136 2.23 -11.38 -13.49
C LEU A 136 1.15 -12.43 -13.82
N ASP A 137 0.44 -12.94 -12.82
CA ASP A 137 -0.65 -13.91 -13.00
C ASP A 137 -1.77 -13.34 -13.88
N ALA A 138 -2.14 -12.09 -13.65
CA ALA A 138 -3.17 -11.40 -14.43
C ALA A 138 -2.78 -11.26 -15.90
N ALA A 139 -1.55 -10.80 -16.18
CA ALA A 139 -1.04 -10.64 -17.53
C ALA A 139 -1.04 -11.96 -18.31
N ILE A 140 -0.61 -13.05 -17.68
CA ILE A 140 -0.62 -14.40 -18.28
C ILE A 140 -2.06 -14.83 -18.59
N LYS A 141 -2.99 -14.70 -17.62
CA LYS A 141 -4.39 -15.08 -17.80
C LYS A 141 -5.09 -14.27 -18.89
N GLN A 142 -4.86 -12.96 -18.93
CA GLN A 142 -5.40 -12.07 -19.96
C GLN A 142 -4.86 -12.42 -21.34
N ALA A 143 -3.57 -12.74 -21.48
CA ALA A 143 -2.99 -13.23 -22.73
C ALA A 143 -3.64 -14.53 -23.23
N CYS A 144 -4.15 -15.35 -22.31
CA CYS A 144 -4.93 -16.56 -22.60
C CYS A 144 -6.44 -16.31 -22.79
N GLY A 145 -6.91 -15.05 -22.83
CA GLY A 145 -8.32 -14.70 -23.01
C GLY A 145 -9.18 -14.85 -21.75
N LEU A 146 -8.58 -15.01 -20.57
CA LEU A 146 -9.30 -15.07 -19.30
C LEU A 146 -9.47 -13.68 -18.69
N SER A 147 -10.51 -13.49 -17.87
CA SER A 147 -10.78 -12.26 -17.11
C SER A 147 -10.51 -12.47 -15.62
N PRO A 148 -9.26 -12.31 -15.15
CA PRO A 148 -8.90 -12.57 -13.75
C PRO A 148 -9.49 -11.52 -12.80
N ASN A 149 -9.91 -11.95 -11.60
CA ASN A 149 -10.23 -11.03 -10.52
C ASN A 149 -8.94 -10.57 -9.82
N ILE A 150 -8.49 -9.35 -10.11
CA ILE A 150 -7.22 -8.80 -9.62
C ILE A 150 -7.20 -8.64 -8.10
N GLN A 151 -8.26 -8.09 -7.50
CA GLN A 151 -8.28 -7.84 -6.06
C GLN A 151 -8.26 -9.13 -5.25
N GLN A 152 -9.11 -10.11 -5.60
CA GLN A 152 -9.11 -11.42 -4.92
C GLN A 152 -7.78 -12.16 -5.09
N THR A 153 -7.14 -12.01 -6.25
CA THR A 153 -5.83 -12.61 -6.51
C THR A 153 -4.74 -11.94 -5.65
N ALA A 154 -4.75 -10.61 -5.50
CA ALA A 154 -3.86 -9.88 -4.60
C ALA A 154 -4.04 -10.28 -3.14
N GLN A 155 -5.28 -10.40 -2.67
CA GLN A 155 -5.58 -10.87 -1.31
C GLN A 155 -5.02 -12.27 -1.06
N LYS A 156 -5.26 -13.20 -1.99
CA LYS A 156 -4.74 -14.57 -1.91
C LYS A 156 -3.22 -14.59 -1.90
N ASN A 157 -2.59 -13.87 -2.82
CA ASN A 157 -1.13 -13.81 -2.92
C ASN A 157 -0.49 -13.17 -1.67
N TYR A 158 -1.17 -12.22 -1.03
CA TYR A 158 -0.71 -11.65 0.24
C TYR A 158 -0.77 -12.69 1.37
N ILE A 159 -1.89 -13.41 1.50
CA ILE A 159 -2.03 -14.50 2.47
C ILE A 159 -0.95 -15.57 2.25
N ASP A 160 -0.72 -15.97 1.01
CA ASP A 160 0.29 -16.97 0.66
C ASP A 160 1.71 -16.47 0.98
N ALA A 161 2.02 -15.20 0.74
CA ALA A 161 3.30 -14.60 1.12
C ALA A 161 3.51 -14.60 2.64
N VAL A 162 2.46 -14.32 3.42
CA VAL A 162 2.50 -14.42 4.89
C VAL A 162 2.69 -15.86 5.35
N LYS A 163 2.02 -16.84 4.71
CA LYS A 163 2.18 -18.27 5.02
C LYS A 163 3.60 -18.76 4.75
N LEU A 164 4.22 -18.35 3.64
CA LEU A 164 5.60 -18.70 3.31
C LEU A 164 6.58 -18.30 4.40
N ILE A 165 6.38 -17.15 5.06
CA ILE A 165 7.22 -16.74 6.20
C ILE A 165 7.11 -17.75 7.35
N LYS A 166 5.91 -18.27 7.64
CA LYS A 166 5.72 -19.32 8.65
C LYS A 166 6.38 -20.63 8.24
N GLU A 167 6.26 -21.02 6.97
CA GLU A 167 6.90 -22.21 6.40
C GLU A 167 8.44 -22.13 6.44
N PHE A 168 9.01 -20.93 6.30
CA PHE A 168 10.44 -20.68 6.49
C PHE A 168 10.90 -20.70 7.95
N GLY A 169 10.03 -21.06 8.89
CA GLY A 169 10.38 -21.29 10.29
C GLY A 169 9.99 -20.16 11.24
N PHE A 170 9.24 -19.15 10.77
CA PHE A 170 8.72 -18.12 11.67
C PHE A 170 7.56 -18.70 12.51
N THR A 171 7.77 -18.83 13.81
CA THR A 171 6.78 -19.39 14.73
C THR A 171 6.35 -18.35 15.76
N CYS A 172 5.04 -18.15 15.92
CA CYS A 172 4.48 -17.25 16.93
C CYS A 172 4.21 -18.05 18.21
N THR A 173 5.05 -17.89 19.24
CA THR A 173 4.95 -18.71 20.45
C THR A 173 3.87 -18.24 21.43
N ALA A 174 3.32 -17.04 21.24
CA ALA A 174 2.25 -16.49 22.08
C ALA A 174 0.83 -16.89 21.65
N GLY A 175 0.67 -17.67 20.58
CA GLY A 175 -0.65 -18.01 20.01
C GLY A 175 -1.24 -16.90 19.14
N ASP A 176 -2.33 -17.20 18.44
CA ASP A 176 -3.12 -16.24 17.62
C ASP A 176 -2.30 -15.41 16.61
N ASP A 177 -1.26 -16.01 16.04
CA ASP A 177 -0.32 -15.32 15.14
C ASP A 177 0.37 -14.07 15.76
N ILE A 178 0.38 -13.97 17.10
CA ILE A 178 1.06 -12.91 17.84
C ILE A 178 2.53 -13.28 17.98
N ALA A 179 3.39 -12.57 17.26
CA ALA A 179 4.83 -12.71 17.39
C ALA A 179 5.35 -11.92 18.61
N ILE A 180 6.12 -12.58 19.47
CA ILE A 180 6.88 -11.90 20.53
C ILE A 180 8.33 -11.66 20.11
N LYS A 181 9.04 -10.80 20.84
CA LYS A 181 10.45 -10.46 20.56
C LYS A 181 11.34 -11.71 20.42
N LYS A 182 11.06 -12.77 21.21
CA LYS A 182 11.76 -14.06 21.13
C LYS A 182 11.62 -14.69 19.75
N ASP A 183 10.39 -14.80 19.24
CA ASP A 183 10.04 -15.38 17.94
C ASP A 183 10.78 -14.67 16.79
N ILE A 184 10.75 -13.33 16.82
CA ILE A 184 11.44 -12.50 15.82
C ILE A 184 12.95 -12.70 15.90
N THR A 185 13.52 -12.79 17.09
CA THR A 185 14.97 -12.97 17.25
C THR A 185 15.41 -14.36 16.80
N GLN A 186 14.60 -15.39 17.09
CA GLN A 186 14.88 -16.78 16.71
C GLN A 186 14.82 -17.00 15.20
N PHE A 187 13.89 -16.34 14.51
CA PHE A 187 13.76 -16.49 13.05
C PHE A 187 14.83 -15.73 12.26
N LEU A 188 15.40 -14.67 12.82
CA LEU A 188 16.41 -13.84 12.14
C LEU A 188 17.85 -14.33 12.34
N ASN A 189 18.06 -15.35 13.18
CA ASN A 189 19.37 -15.95 13.47
C ASN A 189 19.48 -17.32 12.80
#